data_AF-A0A958M130-F1
#
_entry.id   AF-A0A958M130-F1
#
_cell.length_a   1.000
_cell.length_b   1.000
_cell.length_c   1.000
_cell.angle_alpha   90.00
_cell.angle_beta   90.00
_cell.angle_gamma   90.00
#
_symmetry.space_group_name_H-M   'P 1'
#
loop_
_entity.id
_entity.type
_entity.pdbx_description
1 polymer ?
#
loop_
_entity_poly.entity_id
_entity_poly.type
_entity_poly.pdbx_seq_one_letter_code
_entity_poly.pdbx_strand_id
1 'polypeptide(L)'
;MILSVLMYLILGLVLGSLAGLFLYNYWRKSLIKNAKLDAEDLIDDVKEALELKKIEQNERLTELEMSLWTKAEPELLRFENKISDLEDRYNDKKDQYSAKWAQKKSEYEGKHQLIRAQEIENKKLNMQMKDKKYLIKKELKDFIQKLIEKTNLNTDELKSKIKEDYINELNRQIIKDFESYEADIKERQEEIAKKILDTAVDRFARSYCPERGIAPVFFPDKNSRRILVDQAEQNIKLIQELCGCDILIEDENEMIGVAGFDPVRRELTRRVLKRLVKEKRPITIENIRK
;
A
#
# COMPACT_ATOMS: atom_id res chain seq x y z
N MET A 1 -68.79 31.94 121.69
CA MET A 1 -69.21 31.29 120.42
C MET A 1 -68.75 32.04 119.17
N ILE A 2 -68.86 33.37 119.08
CA ILE A 2 -68.53 34.12 117.84
C ILE A 2 -67.01 34.18 117.56
N LEU A 3 -66.17 34.40 118.58
CA LEU A 3 -64.69 34.44 118.42
C LEU A 3 -64.09 33.11 117.95
N SER A 4 -64.62 31.97 118.44
CA SER A 4 -64.14 30.64 118.03
C SER A 4 -64.44 30.36 116.56
N VAL A 5 -65.60 30.78 116.06
CA VAL A 5 -65.98 30.63 114.64
C VAL A 5 -65.06 31.46 113.74
N LEU A 6 -64.73 32.70 114.14
CA LEU A 6 -63.82 33.58 113.40
C LEU A 6 -62.39 33.04 113.35
N MET A 7 -61.91 32.42 114.43
CA MET A 7 -60.58 31.80 114.49
C MET A 7 -60.46 30.60 113.53
N TYR A 8 -61.46 29.71 113.48
CA TYR A 8 -61.46 28.59 112.53
C TYR A 8 -61.54 29.05 111.07
N LEU A 9 -62.22 30.17 110.80
CA LEU A 9 -62.33 30.74 109.46
C LEU A 9 -60.99 31.29 108.97
N ILE A 10 -60.26 32.01 109.83
CA ILE A 10 -58.89 32.48 109.55
C ILE A 10 -57.95 31.30 109.38
N LEU A 11 -58.03 30.27 110.24
CA LEU A 11 -57.19 29.08 110.15
C LEU A 11 -57.42 28.32 108.82
N GLY A 12 -58.68 28.18 108.40
CA GLY A 12 -59.05 27.57 107.12
C GLY A 12 -58.55 28.38 105.92
N LEU A 13 -58.56 29.71 106.00
CA LEU A 13 -58.06 30.60 104.96
C LEU A 13 -56.53 30.50 104.83
N VAL A 14 -55.82 30.44 105.96
CA VAL A 14 -54.36 30.26 106.00
C VAL A 14 -53.98 28.88 105.48
N LEU A 15 -54.62 27.82 105.96
CA LEU A 15 -54.37 26.44 105.52
C LEU A 15 -54.72 26.24 104.04
N GLY A 16 -55.84 26.81 103.57
CA GLY A 16 -56.24 26.79 102.16
C GLY A 16 -55.27 27.56 101.27
N SER A 17 -54.78 28.72 101.71
CA SER A 17 -53.77 29.49 100.98
C SER A 17 -52.42 28.75 100.92
N LEU A 18 -51.99 28.11 102.01
CA LEU A 18 -50.76 27.31 102.04
C LEU A 18 -50.87 26.08 101.12
N ALA A 19 -52.00 25.36 101.17
CA ALA A 19 -52.26 24.22 100.29
C ALA A 19 -52.34 24.65 98.82
N GLY A 20 -53.00 25.78 98.54
CA GLY A 20 -53.09 26.35 97.19
C GLY A 20 -51.73 26.76 96.63
N LEU A 21 -50.88 27.41 97.43
CA LEU A 21 -49.51 27.77 97.03
C LEU A 21 -48.64 26.52 96.82
N PHE A 22 -48.80 25.48 97.64
CA PHE A 22 -48.07 24.23 97.49
C PHE A 22 -48.47 23.49 96.21
N LEU A 23 -49.78 23.35 95.95
CA LEU A 23 -50.29 22.76 94.71
C LEU A 23 -49.90 23.57 93.47
N TYR A 24 -50.00 24.90 93.54
CA TYR A 24 -49.56 25.80 92.47
C TYR A 24 -48.07 25.65 92.18
N ASN A 25 -47.23 25.62 93.22
CA ASN A 25 -45.78 25.42 93.05
C ASN A 25 -45.44 24.02 92.54
N TYR A 26 -46.18 22.99 92.94
CA TYR A 26 -45.99 21.62 92.45
C TYR A 26 -46.39 21.49 90.98
N TRP A 27 -47.57 21.98 90.58
CA TRP A 27 -48.04 21.98 89.20
C TRP A 27 -47.16 22.84 88.30
N ARG A 28 -46.75 24.03 88.76
CA ARG A 28 -45.80 24.89 88.02
C ARG A 28 -44.45 24.21 87.83
N LYS A 29 -43.91 23.54 88.86
CA LYS A 29 -42.67 22.76 88.73
C LYS A 29 -42.82 21.60 87.75
N SER A 30 -43.95 20.87 87.79
CA SER A 30 -44.22 19.77 86.87
C SER A 30 -44.40 20.25 85.44
N LEU A 31 -45.10 21.37 85.23
CA LEU A 31 -45.31 21.97 83.91
C LEU A 31 -43.99 22.47 83.30
N ILE A 32 -43.15 23.14 84.11
CA ILE A 32 -41.81 23.58 83.67
C ILE A 32 -40.91 22.38 83.40
N LYS A 33 -41.00 21.31 84.19
CA LYS A 33 -40.23 20.08 83.96
C LYS A 33 -40.65 19.41 82.64
N ASN A 34 -41.94 19.26 82.40
CA ASN A 34 -42.45 18.68 81.16
C ASN A 34 -42.10 19.55 79.95
N ALA A 35 -42.27 20.88 80.04
CA ALA A 35 -41.86 21.79 78.97
C ALA A 35 -40.34 21.77 78.69
N LYS A 36 -39.51 21.46 79.70
CA LYS A 36 -38.07 21.25 79.51
C LYS A 36 -37.77 19.91 78.85
N LEU A 37 -38.46 18.84 79.25
CA LEU A 37 -38.34 17.52 78.63
C LEU A 37 -38.78 17.58 77.16
N ASP A 38 -39.93 18.18 76.87
CA ASP A 38 -40.42 18.38 75.50
C ASP A 38 -39.44 19.21 74.66
N ALA A 39 -38.76 20.21 75.26
CA ALA A 39 -37.75 21.00 74.60
C ALA A 39 -36.42 20.23 74.38
N GLU A 40 -36.03 19.36 75.32
CA GLU A 40 -34.87 18.47 75.17
C GLU A 40 -35.13 17.41 74.09
N ASP A 41 -36.30 16.76 74.11
CA ASP A 41 -36.73 15.79 73.09
C ASP A 41 -36.76 16.44 71.70
N LEU A 42 -37.30 17.65 71.57
CA LEU A 42 -37.30 18.39 70.30
C LEU A 42 -35.87 18.71 69.81
N ILE A 43 -34.95 19.05 70.72
CA ILE A 43 -33.55 19.32 70.36
C ILE A 43 -32.87 18.04 69.88
N ASP A 44 -33.13 16.91 70.53
CA ASP A 44 -32.54 15.62 70.16
C ASP A 44 -33.12 15.12 68.82
N ASP A 45 -34.43 15.25 68.59
CA ASP A 45 -35.07 14.99 67.28
C ASP A 45 -34.42 15.82 66.16
N VAL A 46 -34.15 17.11 66.42
CA VAL A 46 -33.49 18.00 65.44
C VAL A 46 -32.03 17.57 65.20
N LYS A 47 -31.30 17.13 66.23
CA LYS A 47 -29.93 16.62 66.07
C LYS A 47 -29.92 15.34 65.25
N GLU A 48 -30.80 14.39 65.55
CA GLU A 48 -30.92 13.14 64.77
C GLU A 48 -31.28 13.43 63.32
N ALA A 49 -32.25 14.33 63.07
CA ALA A 49 -32.58 14.76 61.71
C ALA A 49 -31.41 15.44 60.98
N LEU A 50 -30.59 16.22 61.70
CA LEU A 50 -29.37 16.83 61.13
C LEU A 50 -28.28 15.80 60.84
N GLU A 51 -28.09 14.81 61.69
CA GLU A 51 -27.14 13.71 61.47
C GLU A 51 -27.56 12.86 60.28
N LEU A 52 -28.83 12.46 60.20
CA LEU A 52 -29.39 11.75 59.05
C LEU A 52 -29.19 12.54 57.76
N LYS A 53 -29.47 13.85 57.77
CA LYS A 53 -29.27 14.70 56.59
C LYS A 53 -27.79 14.79 56.17
N LYS A 54 -26.84 14.79 57.12
CA LYS A 54 -25.41 14.74 56.81
C LYS A 54 -25.01 13.40 56.20
N ILE A 55 -25.54 12.30 56.72
CA ILE A 55 -25.31 10.96 56.19
C ILE A 55 -25.85 10.88 54.75
N GLU A 56 -27.10 11.28 54.52
CA GLU A 56 -27.69 11.31 53.16
C GLU A 56 -26.89 12.18 52.19
N GLN A 57 -26.39 13.35 52.64
CA GLN A 57 -25.55 14.20 51.79
C GLN A 57 -24.22 13.52 51.46
N ASN A 58 -23.58 12.88 52.42
CA ASN A 58 -22.35 12.14 52.20
C ASN A 58 -22.56 10.95 51.26
N GLU A 59 -23.65 10.20 51.42
CA GLU A 59 -24.02 9.09 50.53
C GLU A 59 -24.27 9.57 49.09
N ARG A 60 -24.97 10.70 48.92
CA ARG A 60 -25.15 11.29 47.58
C ARG A 60 -23.83 11.76 46.98
N LEU A 61 -22.92 12.31 47.78
CA LEU A 61 -21.60 12.72 47.31
C LEU A 61 -20.77 11.51 46.88
N THR A 62 -20.76 10.43 47.66
CA THR A 62 -20.02 9.21 47.30
C THR A 62 -20.63 8.52 46.08
N GLU A 63 -21.95 8.50 45.94
CA GLU A 63 -22.63 8.00 44.74
C GLU A 63 -22.27 8.83 43.50
N LEU A 64 -22.26 10.16 43.63
CA LEU A 64 -21.86 11.06 42.55
C LEU A 64 -20.40 10.82 42.17
N GLU A 65 -19.48 10.79 43.13
CA GLU A 65 -18.06 10.50 42.90
C GLU A 65 -17.87 9.16 42.20
N MET A 66 -18.52 8.11 42.69
CA MET A 66 -18.45 6.78 42.07
C MET A 66 -18.98 6.82 40.64
N SER A 67 -20.10 7.49 40.38
CA SER A 67 -20.66 7.63 39.03
C SER A 67 -19.76 8.40 38.08
N LEU A 68 -19.03 9.41 38.59
CA LEU A 68 -18.05 10.18 37.82
C LEU A 68 -16.83 9.31 37.53
N TRP A 69 -16.33 8.56 38.51
CA TRP A 69 -15.23 7.62 38.34
C TRP A 69 -15.56 6.52 37.34
N THR A 70 -16.72 5.87 37.46
CA THR A 70 -17.15 4.82 36.52
C THR A 70 -17.27 5.33 35.08
N LYS A 71 -17.57 6.62 34.88
CA LYS A 71 -17.59 7.24 33.55
C LYS A 71 -16.19 7.63 33.06
N ALA A 72 -15.33 8.15 33.94
CA ALA A 72 -14.01 8.67 33.58
C ALA A 72 -12.94 7.57 33.42
N GLU A 73 -12.96 6.53 34.26
CA GLU A 73 -12.02 5.41 34.24
C GLU A 73 -11.87 4.74 32.87
N PRO A 74 -12.96 4.33 32.17
CA PRO A 74 -12.82 3.71 30.85
C PRO A 74 -12.28 4.68 29.80
N GLU A 75 -12.55 5.98 29.92
CA GLU A 75 -11.97 6.98 29.02
C GLU A 75 -10.47 7.15 29.28
N LEU A 76 -10.05 7.26 30.53
CA LEU A 76 -8.64 7.34 30.92
C LEU A 76 -7.87 6.11 30.44
N LEU A 77 -8.41 4.91 30.65
CA LEU A 77 -7.79 3.67 30.18
C LEU A 77 -7.68 3.62 28.65
N ARG A 78 -8.69 4.13 27.93
CA ARG A 78 -8.62 4.26 26.46
C ARG A 78 -7.56 5.25 26.02
N PHE A 79 -7.39 6.37 26.73
CA PHE A 79 -6.33 7.34 26.43
C PHE A 79 -4.95 6.75 26.72
N GLU A 80 -4.78 6.07 27.84
CA GLU A 80 -3.52 5.40 28.20
C GLU A 80 -3.13 4.34 27.17
N ASN A 81 -4.05 3.46 26.78
CA ASN A 81 -3.80 2.47 25.74
C ASN A 81 -3.46 3.13 24.39
N LYS A 82 -4.13 4.22 24.02
CA LYS A 82 -3.81 4.96 22.79
C LYS A 82 -2.42 5.59 22.85
N ILE A 83 -2.00 6.10 24.01
CA ILE A 83 -0.66 6.67 24.20
C ILE A 83 0.38 5.56 24.08
N SER A 84 0.18 4.43 24.76
CA SER A 84 1.06 3.25 24.65
C SER A 84 1.19 2.77 23.21
N ASP A 85 0.07 2.60 22.50
CA ASP A 85 0.07 2.20 21.08
C ASP A 85 0.82 3.20 20.18
N LEU A 86 0.73 4.49 20.48
CA LEU A 86 1.43 5.53 19.74
C LEU A 86 2.94 5.52 20.02
N GLU A 87 3.33 5.30 21.28
CA GLU A 87 4.72 5.16 21.69
C GLU A 87 5.37 3.93 21.05
N ASP A 88 4.68 2.79 21.04
CA ASP A 88 5.16 1.56 20.39
C ASP A 88 5.34 1.77 18.88
N ARG A 89 4.34 2.35 18.20
CA ARG A 89 4.45 2.68 16.77
C ARG A 89 5.56 3.68 16.47
N TYR A 90 5.80 4.63 17.37
CA TYR A 90 6.87 5.60 17.23
C TYR A 90 8.23 4.93 17.37
N ASN A 91 8.40 4.07 18.37
CA ASN A 91 9.63 3.30 18.60
C ASN A 91 9.91 2.34 17.43
N ASP A 92 8.90 1.60 16.96
CA ASP A 92 9.02 0.74 15.78
C ASP A 92 9.49 1.51 14.55
N LYS A 93 8.89 2.68 14.28
CA LYS A 93 9.31 3.53 13.16
C LYS A 93 10.74 4.04 13.36
N LYS A 94 11.07 4.49 14.56
CA LYS A 94 12.42 4.97 14.91
C LYS A 94 13.46 3.88 14.67
N ASP A 95 13.18 2.65 15.06
CA ASP A 95 14.08 1.51 14.89
C ASP A 95 14.19 1.08 13.41
N GLN A 96 13.09 1.11 12.66
CA GLN A 96 13.13 0.89 11.21
C GLN A 96 13.98 1.94 10.49
N TYR A 97 13.84 3.22 10.85
CA TYR A 97 14.64 4.30 10.27
C TYR A 97 16.11 4.21 10.69
N SER A 98 16.40 3.88 11.95
CA SER A 98 17.77 3.73 12.44
C SER A 98 18.49 2.55 11.75
N ALA A 99 17.80 1.42 11.56
CA ALA A 99 18.32 0.26 10.84
C ALA A 99 18.58 0.59 9.36
N LYS A 100 17.63 1.24 8.67
CA LYS A 100 17.81 1.69 7.29
C LYS A 100 18.97 2.68 7.16
N TRP A 101 19.13 3.58 8.11
CA TRP A 101 20.23 4.54 8.13
C TRP A 101 21.58 3.85 8.32
N ALA A 102 21.68 2.90 9.25
CA ALA A 102 22.88 2.12 9.49
C ALA A 102 23.28 1.29 8.26
N GLN A 103 22.32 0.63 7.61
CA GLN A 103 22.55 -0.12 6.38
C GLN A 103 23.07 0.79 5.26
N LYS A 104 22.41 1.93 5.04
CA LYS A 104 22.79 2.87 3.98
C LYS A 104 24.17 3.48 4.24
N LYS A 105 24.48 3.80 5.51
CA LYS A 105 25.80 4.28 5.92
C LYS A 105 26.89 3.24 5.63
N SER A 106 26.67 1.98 6.01
CA SER A 106 27.60 0.88 5.73
C SER A 106 27.82 0.67 4.23
N GLU A 107 26.75 0.75 3.43
CA GLU A 107 26.84 0.65 1.97
C GLU A 107 27.68 1.80 1.37
N TYR A 108 27.45 3.04 1.82
CA TYR A 108 28.25 4.20 1.39
C TYR A 108 29.72 4.08 1.81
N GLU A 109 29.98 3.65 3.05
CA GLU A 109 31.35 3.42 3.52
C GLU A 109 32.07 2.35 2.69
N GLY A 110 31.39 1.24 2.37
CA GLY A 110 31.92 0.19 1.50
C GLY A 110 32.22 0.69 0.08
N LYS A 111 31.30 1.45 -0.53
CA LYS A 111 31.51 2.09 -1.84
C LYS A 111 32.68 3.07 -1.80
N HIS A 112 32.78 3.87 -0.75
CA HIS A 112 33.85 4.86 -0.61
C HIS A 112 35.22 4.19 -0.45
N GLN A 113 35.31 3.11 0.32
CA GLN A 113 36.53 2.30 0.43
C GLN A 113 36.93 1.67 -0.91
N LEU A 114 35.97 1.14 -1.66
CA LEU A 114 36.22 0.56 -2.98
C LEU A 114 36.76 1.60 -3.97
N ILE A 115 36.11 2.77 -4.05
CA ILE A 115 36.57 3.87 -4.92
C ILE A 115 37.98 4.30 -4.53
N ARG A 116 38.26 4.43 -3.23
CA ARG A 116 39.60 4.80 -2.75
C ARG A 116 40.65 3.76 -3.10
N ALA A 117 40.32 2.46 -3.01
CA ALA A 117 41.21 1.38 -3.42
C ALA A 117 41.49 1.44 -4.93
N GLN A 118 40.46 1.64 -5.75
CA GLN A 118 40.59 1.78 -7.21
C GLN A 118 41.40 3.01 -7.60
N GLU A 119 41.27 4.14 -6.90
CA GLU A 119 42.09 5.33 -7.15
C GLU A 119 43.58 5.08 -6.85
N ILE A 120 43.88 4.38 -5.75
CA ILE A 120 45.25 4.02 -5.39
C ILE A 120 45.85 3.08 -6.44
N GLU A 121 45.09 2.07 -6.86
CA GLU A 121 45.51 1.13 -7.90
C GLU A 121 45.74 1.83 -9.23
N ASN A 122 44.82 2.70 -9.67
CA ASN A 122 44.98 3.49 -10.89
C ASN A 122 46.20 4.41 -10.82
N LYS A 123 46.48 5.04 -9.69
CA LYS A 123 47.69 5.85 -9.50
C LYS A 123 48.96 5.01 -9.63
N LYS A 124 48.97 3.81 -9.02
CA LYS A 124 50.10 2.86 -9.13
C LYS A 124 50.31 2.40 -10.57
N LEU A 125 49.25 2.02 -11.26
CA LEU A 125 49.29 1.60 -12.66
C LEU A 125 49.80 2.73 -13.57
N ASN A 126 49.33 3.96 -13.34
CA ASN A 126 49.79 5.14 -14.07
C ASN A 126 51.27 5.43 -13.84
N MET A 127 51.79 5.27 -12.61
CA MET A 127 53.23 5.39 -12.36
C MET A 127 54.01 4.30 -13.10
N GLN A 128 53.59 3.04 -12.99
CA GLN A 128 54.24 1.93 -13.70
C GLN A 128 54.22 2.13 -15.23
N MET A 129 53.14 2.66 -15.80
CA MET A 129 53.07 3.00 -17.22
C MET A 129 54.05 4.12 -17.58
N LYS A 130 54.20 5.14 -16.74
CA LYS A 130 55.19 6.21 -16.96
C LYS A 130 56.62 5.65 -16.94
N ASP A 131 56.93 4.81 -15.96
CA ASP A 131 58.25 4.18 -15.83
C ASP A 131 58.56 3.28 -17.03
N LYS A 132 57.62 2.41 -17.43
CA LYS A 132 57.77 1.58 -18.63
C LYS A 132 57.95 2.43 -19.90
N LYS A 133 57.18 3.50 -20.07
CA LYS A 133 57.34 4.41 -21.21
C LYS A 133 58.73 5.06 -21.23
N TYR A 134 59.27 5.41 -20.06
CA TYR A 134 60.62 5.95 -19.95
C TYR A 134 61.69 4.91 -20.32
N LEU A 135 61.58 3.68 -19.78
CA LEU A 135 62.46 2.56 -20.10
C LEU A 135 62.46 2.25 -21.60
N ILE A 136 61.28 2.09 -22.21
CA ILE A 136 61.14 1.85 -23.66
C ILE A 136 61.80 2.97 -24.45
N LYS A 137 61.57 4.24 -24.09
CA LYS A 137 62.22 5.38 -24.78
C LYS A 137 63.75 5.34 -24.67
N LYS A 138 64.29 4.91 -23.53
CA LYS A 138 65.74 4.78 -23.33
C LYS A 138 66.30 3.63 -24.17
N GLU A 139 65.71 2.45 -24.09
CA GLU A 139 66.12 1.28 -24.86
C GLU A 139 66.04 1.52 -26.37
N LEU A 140 64.99 2.21 -26.82
CA LEU A 140 64.77 2.52 -28.23
C LEU A 140 65.83 3.52 -28.74
N LYS A 141 66.26 4.48 -27.91
CA LYS A 141 67.41 5.35 -28.23
C LYS A 141 68.71 4.55 -28.34
N ASP A 142 68.99 3.69 -27.36
CA ASP A 142 70.21 2.88 -27.34
C ASP A 142 70.25 1.90 -28.55
N PHE A 143 69.09 1.35 -28.92
CA PHE A 143 68.96 0.44 -30.06
C PHE A 143 69.18 1.16 -31.39
N ILE A 144 68.58 2.35 -31.58
CA ILE A 144 68.82 3.18 -32.76
C ILE A 144 70.32 3.53 -32.88
N GLN A 145 70.97 3.89 -31.77
CA GLN A 145 72.38 4.26 -31.78
C GLN A 145 73.28 3.08 -32.19
N LYS A 146 73.04 1.88 -31.65
CA LYS A 146 73.74 0.65 -32.07
C LYS A 146 73.48 0.26 -33.52
N LEU A 147 72.27 0.49 -34.03
CA LEU A 147 71.95 0.24 -35.44
C LEU A 147 72.72 1.18 -36.37
N ILE A 148 72.79 2.47 -36.04
CA ILE A 148 73.57 3.46 -36.81
C ILE A 148 75.03 3.05 -36.87
N GLU A 149 75.63 2.66 -35.73
CA GLU A 149 77.01 2.18 -35.65
C GLU A 149 77.27 0.94 -36.52
N LYS A 150 76.31 0.01 -36.62
CA LYS A 150 76.45 -1.23 -37.39
C LYS A 150 76.14 -1.10 -38.87
N THR A 151 75.30 -0.15 -39.27
CA THR A 151 74.77 -0.06 -40.64
C THR A 151 75.41 1.04 -41.48
N ASN A 152 76.20 1.95 -40.88
CA ASN A 152 76.77 3.12 -41.58
C ASN A 152 75.72 3.97 -42.34
N LEU A 153 74.45 3.86 -41.96
CA LEU A 153 73.33 4.59 -42.56
C LEU A 153 73.11 5.91 -41.81
N ASN A 154 72.65 6.94 -42.53
CA ASN A 154 72.29 8.20 -41.89
C ASN A 154 71.01 8.03 -41.03
N THR A 155 70.90 8.80 -39.95
CA THR A 155 69.81 8.70 -38.95
C THR A 155 68.40 8.75 -39.55
N ASP A 156 68.21 9.51 -40.63
CA ASP A 156 66.90 9.69 -41.26
C ASP A 156 66.55 8.55 -42.23
N GLU A 157 67.54 7.96 -42.91
CA GLU A 157 67.34 6.80 -43.80
C GLU A 157 66.97 5.55 -43.00
N LEU A 158 67.64 5.33 -41.87
CA LEU A 158 67.33 4.22 -40.96
C LEU A 158 65.92 4.36 -40.36
N LYS A 159 65.55 5.57 -39.92
CA LYS A 159 64.20 5.85 -39.41
C LYS A 159 63.13 5.62 -40.48
N SER A 160 63.39 6.06 -41.72
CA SER A 160 62.44 5.87 -42.82
C SER A 160 62.22 4.39 -43.10
N LYS A 161 63.30 3.61 -43.18
CA LYS A 161 63.23 2.17 -43.46
C LYS A 161 62.55 1.38 -42.34
N ILE A 162 62.88 1.65 -41.08
CA ILE A 162 62.21 1.04 -39.92
C ILE A 162 60.71 1.41 -39.91
N LYS A 163 60.38 2.66 -40.21
CA LYS A 163 58.99 3.12 -40.29
C LYS A 163 58.24 2.40 -41.40
N GLU A 164 58.84 2.23 -42.56
CA GLU A 164 58.25 1.54 -43.71
C GLU A 164 58.04 0.05 -43.42
N ASP A 165 59.04 -0.64 -42.88
CA ASP A 165 58.93 -2.04 -42.47
C ASP A 165 57.85 -2.22 -41.38
N TYR A 166 57.82 -1.33 -40.39
CA TYR A 166 56.81 -1.36 -39.32
C TYR A 166 55.41 -1.09 -39.85
N ILE A 167 55.23 -0.12 -40.75
CA ILE A 167 53.93 0.13 -41.40
C ILE A 167 53.49 -1.09 -42.23
N ASN A 168 54.41 -1.72 -42.95
CA ASN A 168 54.13 -2.92 -43.74
C ASN A 168 53.77 -4.14 -42.88
N GLU A 169 54.38 -4.27 -41.70
CA GLU A 169 54.03 -5.30 -40.72
C GLU A 169 52.67 -5.01 -40.05
N LEU A 170 52.44 -3.75 -39.65
CA LEU A 170 51.17 -3.31 -39.07
C LEU A 170 50.01 -3.51 -40.03
N ASN A 171 50.19 -3.18 -41.31
CA ASN A 171 49.18 -3.40 -42.35
C ASN A 171 48.86 -4.89 -42.51
N ARG A 172 49.88 -5.77 -42.50
CA ARG A 172 49.67 -7.22 -42.54
C ARG A 172 48.89 -7.72 -41.32
N GLN A 173 49.19 -7.17 -40.14
CA GLN A 173 48.50 -7.54 -38.91
C GLN A 173 47.06 -7.04 -38.88
N ILE A 174 46.81 -5.79 -39.33
CA ILE A 174 45.47 -5.23 -39.47
C ILE A 174 44.63 -6.07 -40.43
N ILE A 175 45.18 -6.50 -41.58
CA ILE A 175 44.47 -7.36 -42.52
C ILE A 175 44.08 -8.68 -41.85
N LYS A 176 45.03 -9.32 -41.15
CA LYS A 176 44.78 -10.58 -40.44
C LYS A 176 43.73 -10.45 -39.34
N ASP A 177 43.80 -9.38 -38.54
CA ASP A 177 42.83 -9.11 -37.49
C ASP A 177 41.45 -8.81 -38.09
N PHE A 178 41.40 -8.06 -39.19
CA PHE A 178 40.16 -7.77 -39.91
C PHE A 178 39.51 -9.04 -40.46
N GLU A 179 40.29 -9.94 -41.07
CA GLU A 179 39.80 -11.24 -41.54
C GLU A 179 39.25 -12.10 -40.38
N SER A 180 39.92 -12.09 -39.22
CA SER A 180 39.44 -12.77 -38.01
C SER A 180 38.13 -12.17 -37.51
N TYR A 181 38.04 -10.84 -37.41
CA TYR A 181 36.81 -10.18 -36.98
C TYR A 181 35.67 -10.38 -37.96
N GLU A 182 35.93 -10.40 -39.27
CA GLU A 182 34.91 -10.68 -40.29
C GLU A 182 34.36 -12.10 -40.14
N ALA A 183 35.22 -13.09 -39.84
CA ALA A 183 34.80 -14.46 -39.56
C ALA A 183 33.92 -14.54 -38.30
N ASP A 184 34.34 -13.91 -37.19
CA ASP A 184 33.57 -13.86 -35.93
C ASP A 184 32.20 -13.18 -36.12
N ILE A 185 32.16 -12.11 -36.92
CA ILE A 185 30.92 -11.40 -37.24
C ILE A 185 29.98 -12.31 -38.04
N LYS A 186 30.49 -13.03 -39.06
CA LYS A 186 29.68 -13.97 -39.85
C LYS A 186 29.11 -15.09 -38.98
N GLU A 187 29.91 -15.65 -38.07
CA GLU A 187 29.45 -16.68 -37.14
C GLU A 187 28.36 -16.16 -36.19
N ARG A 188 28.55 -14.97 -35.61
CA ARG A 188 27.52 -14.32 -34.77
C ARG A 188 26.26 -13.98 -35.55
N GLN A 189 26.38 -13.50 -36.78
CA GLN A 189 25.22 -13.21 -37.63
C GLN A 189 24.40 -14.47 -37.88
N GLU A 190 25.04 -15.60 -38.16
CA GLU A 190 24.39 -16.90 -38.32
C GLU A 190 23.68 -17.35 -37.03
N GLU A 191 24.32 -17.21 -35.87
CA GLU A 191 23.71 -17.54 -34.57
C GLU A 191 22.49 -16.66 -34.26
N ILE A 192 22.59 -15.36 -34.52
CA ILE A 192 21.50 -14.40 -34.34
C ILE A 192 20.35 -14.70 -35.31
N ALA A 193 20.66 -14.97 -36.58
CA ALA A 193 19.65 -15.33 -37.59
C ALA A 193 18.89 -16.60 -37.17
N LYS A 194 19.60 -17.63 -36.69
CA LYS A 194 18.99 -18.84 -36.13
C LYS A 194 18.09 -18.53 -34.93
N LYS A 195 18.54 -17.71 -33.98
CA LYS A 195 17.71 -17.31 -32.82
C LYS A 195 16.45 -16.54 -33.24
N ILE A 196 16.55 -15.66 -34.23
CA ILE A 196 15.40 -14.91 -34.75
C ILE A 196 14.39 -15.88 -35.39
N LEU A 197 14.88 -16.81 -36.21
CA LEU A 197 14.03 -17.84 -36.83
C LEU A 197 13.39 -18.74 -35.78
N ASP A 198 14.15 -19.20 -34.80
CA ASP A 198 13.66 -20.04 -33.69
C ASP A 198 12.57 -19.30 -32.88
N THR A 199 12.83 -18.04 -32.52
CA THR A 199 11.84 -17.20 -31.82
C THR A 199 10.59 -16.96 -32.68
N ALA A 200 10.74 -16.77 -34.00
CA ALA A 200 9.61 -16.62 -34.90
C ALA A 200 8.80 -17.93 -34.98
N VAL A 201 9.48 -19.06 -35.16
CA VAL A 201 8.84 -20.38 -35.17
C VAL A 201 8.13 -20.63 -33.85
N ASP A 202 8.75 -20.44 -32.70
CA ASP A 202 8.12 -20.66 -31.39
C ASP A 202 6.90 -19.74 -31.17
N ARG A 203 6.97 -18.48 -31.65
CA ARG A 203 5.84 -17.54 -31.56
C ARG A 203 4.68 -17.89 -32.51
N PHE A 204 4.97 -18.39 -33.70
CA PHE A 204 3.97 -18.69 -34.74
C PHE A 204 3.53 -20.16 -34.76
N ALA A 205 4.28 -21.05 -34.14
CA ALA A 205 3.92 -22.43 -33.83
C ALA A 205 2.96 -22.45 -32.63
N ARG A 206 1.86 -21.68 -32.72
CA ARG A 206 0.67 -22.03 -31.95
C ARG A 206 0.26 -23.45 -32.36
N SER A 207 -0.22 -24.24 -31.41
CA SER A 207 -0.84 -25.53 -31.66
C SER A 207 -1.78 -25.40 -32.85
N TYR A 208 -1.45 -26.07 -33.95
CA TYR A 208 -2.33 -26.24 -35.09
C TYR A 208 -3.66 -26.76 -34.52
N CYS A 209 -4.68 -25.90 -34.46
CA CYS A 209 -6.00 -26.30 -33.98
C CYS A 209 -6.64 -27.06 -35.16
N PRO A 210 -6.78 -28.39 -35.09
CA PRO A 210 -7.34 -29.15 -36.21
C PRO A 210 -8.84 -28.87 -36.39
N GLU A 211 -9.46 -28.15 -35.44
CA GLU A 211 -10.84 -27.70 -35.54
C GLU A 211 -10.98 -26.57 -36.57
N ARG A 212 -11.07 -26.98 -37.84
CA ARG A 212 -11.94 -26.35 -38.84
C ARG A 212 -13.40 -26.47 -38.39
N GLY A 213 -13.73 -25.98 -37.20
CA GLY A 213 -15.08 -25.91 -36.68
C GLY A 213 -15.83 -24.81 -37.39
N ILE A 214 -16.78 -25.20 -38.23
CA ILE A 214 -17.83 -24.29 -38.67
C ILE A 214 -18.62 -23.95 -37.40
N ALA A 215 -18.69 -22.67 -37.05
CA ALA A 215 -19.48 -22.26 -35.89
C ALA A 215 -20.92 -21.94 -36.36
N PRO A 216 -21.93 -22.76 -36.01
CA PRO A 216 -23.28 -22.57 -36.52
C PRO A 216 -24.01 -21.44 -35.80
N VAL A 217 -24.80 -20.68 -36.56
CA VAL A 217 -25.77 -19.69 -36.08
C VAL A 217 -27.12 -20.01 -36.71
N PHE A 218 -28.10 -20.35 -35.88
CA PHE A 218 -29.45 -20.70 -36.30
C PHE A 218 -30.34 -19.46 -36.45
N PHE A 219 -31.21 -19.46 -37.46
CA PHE A 219 -32.23 -18.43 -37.60
C PHE A 219 -33.45 -18.74 -36.71
N PRO A 220 -34.00 -17.74 -35.99
CA PRO A 220 -35.21 -17.92 -35.20
C PRO A 220 -36.49 -17.93 -36.06
N ASP A 221 -36.45 -17.31 -37.25
CA ASP A 221 -37.58 -17.20 -38.17
C ASP A 221 -37.13 -16.84 -39.59
N LYS A 222 -37.96 -17.16 -40.60
CA LYS A 222 -37.68 -16.91 -42.02
C LYS A 222 -37.53 -15.42 -42.37
N ASN A 223 -38.10 -14.51 -41.59
CA ASN A 223 -37.93 -13.07 -41.83
C ASN A 223 -36.52 -12.62 -41.45
N SER A 224 -35.98 -13.11 -40.32
CA SER A 224 -34.59 -12.88 -39.93
C SER A 224 -33.59 -13.42 -40.97
N ARG A 225 -33.91 -14.57 -41.59
CA ARG A 225 -33.12 -15.12 -42.72
C ARG A 225 -33.14 -14.19 -43.93
N ARG A 226 -34.30 -13.67 -44.33
CA ARG A 226 -34.45 -12.78 -45.50
C ARG A 226 -33.76 -11.42 -45.34
N ILE A 227 -33.63 -10.93 -44.11
CA ILE A 227 -32.90 -9.68 -43.82
C ILE A 227 -31.39 -9.91 -43.96
N LEU A 228 -30.88 -11.05 -43.47
CA LEU A 228 -29.45 -11.39 -43.51
C LEU A 228 -28.99 -11.92 -44.87
N VAL A 229 -29.78 -12.79 -45.48
CA VAL A 229 -29.53 -13.39 -46.79
C VAL A 229 -30.46 -12.71 -47.80
N ASP A 230 -29.98 -11.62 -48.37
CA ASP A 230 -30.66 -10.94 -49.48
C ASP A 230 -30.47 -11.73 -50.79
N GLN A 231 -31.31 -11.47 -51.80
CA GLN A 231 -31.27 -12.21 -53.08
C GLN A 231 -29.94 -12.08 -53.83
N ALA A 232 -29.16 -11.04 -53.55
CA ALA A 232 -27.85 -10.80 -54.15
C ALA A 232 -26.67 -11.10 -53.18
N GLU A 233 -26.97 -11.60 -51.98
CA GLU A 233 -26.02 -11.87 -50.89
C GLU A 233 -25.09 -10.69 -50.53
N GLN A 234 -25.51 -9.45 -50.82
CA GLN A 234 -24.73 -8.25 -50.54
C GLN A 234 -24.52 -8.05 -49.04
N ASN A 235 -25.52 -8.40 -48.24
CA ASN A 235 -25.44 -8.24 -46.78
C ASN A 235 -24.43 -9.21 -46.16
N ILE A 236 -24.36 -10.45 -46.67
CA ILE A 236 -23.39 -11.44 -46.21
C ILE A 236 -21.99 -11.06 -46.64
N LYS A 237 -21.81 -10.67 -47.90
CA LYS A 237 -20.51 -10.21 -48.41
C LYS A 237 -19.99 -9.02 -47.62
N LEU A 238 -20.84 -8.06 -47.27
CA LEU A 238 -20.47 -6.93 -46.44
C LEU A 238 -19.97 -7.37 -45.05
N ILE A 239 -20.61 -8.36 -44.43
CA ILE A 239 -20.19 -8.90 -43.13
C ILE A 239 -18.87 -9.70 -43.29
N GLN A 240 -18.71 -10.48 -44.37
CA GLN A 240 -17.48 -11.22 -44.66
C GLN A 240 -16.29 -10.27 -44.83
N GLU A 241 -16.45 -9.19 -45.60
CA GLU A 241 -15.41 -8.18 -45.82
C GLU A 241 -15.04 -7.44 -44.53
N LEU A 242 -16.04 -7.10 -43.69
CA LEU A 242 -15.81 -6.37 -42.45
C LEU A 242 -15.21 -7.24 -41.34
N CYS A 243 -15.64 -8.50 -41.21
CA CYS A 243 -15.18 -9.39 -40.16
C CYS A 243 -13.97 -10.24 -40.58
N GLY A 244 -13.71 -10.36 -41.89
CA GLY A 244 -12.60 -11.12 -42.45
C GLY A 244 -12.72 -12.62 -42.22
N CYS A 245 -13.93 -13.17 -42.32
CA CYS A 245 -14.24 -14.60 -42.21
C CYS A 245 -15.24 -14.99 -43.30
N ASP A 246 -15.19 -16.25 -43.74
CA ASP A 246 -16.14 -16.78 -44.72
C ASP A 246 -17.43 -17.22 -44.05
N ILE A 247 -18.56 -16.93 -44.70
CA ILE A 247 -19.88 -17.26 -44.20
C ILE A 247 -20.51 -18.24 -45.19
N LEU A 248 -20.82 -19.43 -44.69
CA LEU A 248 -21.44 -20.53 -45.45
C LEU A 248 -22.93 -20.57 -45.12
N ILE A 249 -23.77 -20.53 -46.14
CA ILE A 249 -25.22 -20.58 -46.00
C ILE A 249 -25.65 -22.03 -46.25
N GLU A 250 -26.42 -22.60 -45.34
CA GLU A 250 -26.94 -23.95 -45.51
C GLU A 250 -28.46 -23.90 -45.68
N ASP A 251 -28.92 -24.26 -46.88
CA ASP A 251 -30.32 -24.04 -47.27
C ASP A 251 -31.30 -24.94 -46.53
N GLU A 252 -30.89 -26.18 -46.22
CA GLU A 252 -31.73 -27.22 -45.61
C GLU A 252 -31.91 -27.04 -44.10
N ASN A 253 -30.92 -26.51 -43.39
CA ASN A 253 -30.86 -26.52 -41.93
C ASN A 253 -31.21 -25.18 -41.25
N GLU A 254 -31.70 -24.20 -42.01
CA GLU A 254 -32.00 -22.83 -41.53
C GLU A 254 -30.86 -22.23 -40.66
N MET A 255 -29.62 -22.48 -41.07
CA MET A 255 -28.42 -22.06 -40.34
C MET A 255 -27.37 -21.45 -41.26
N ILE A 256 -26.53 -20.62 -40.65
CA ILE A 256 -25.32 -20.07 -41.26
C ILE A 256 -24.10 -20.55 -40.48
N GLY A 257 -23.09 -21.03 -41.20
CA GLY A 257 -21.80 -21.41 -40.67
C GLY A 257 -20.75 -20.31 -40.84
N VAL A 258 -19.98 -20.01 -39.80
CA VAL A 258 -18.79 -19.14 -39.92
C VAL A 258 -17.53 -19.99 -40.04
N ALA A 259 -16.80 -19.81 -41.14
CA ALA A 259 -15.52 -20.44 -41.43
C ALA A 259 -14.39 -19.41 -41.42
N GLY A 260 -13.25 -19.76 -40.81
CA GLY A 260 -12.09 -18.87 -40.75
C GLY A 260 -10.93 -19.51 -39.99
N PHE A 261 -9.70 -19.13 -40.36
CA PHE A 261 -8.46 -19.67 -39.77
C PHE A 261 -8.15 -19.07 -38.38
N ASP A 262 -8.55 -17.81 -38.15
CA ASP A 262 -8.36 -17.14 -36.86
C ASP A 262 -9.56 -17.42 -35.93
N PRO A 263 -9.36 -18.15 -34.81
CA PRO A 263 -10.45 -18.49 -33.89
C PRO A 263 -11.07 -17.26 -33.23
N VAL A 264 -10.32 -16.17 -33.05
CA VAL A 264 -10.80 -14.92 -32.46
C VAL A 264 -11.73 -14.20 -33.43
N ARG A 265 -11.31 -14.07 -34.70
CA ARG A 265 -12.16 -13.46 -35.74
C ARG A 265 -13.40 -14.30 -36.03
N ARG A 266 -13.27 -15.62 -36.03
CA ARG A 266 -14.41 -16.54 -36.21
C ARG A 266 -15.45 -16.38 -35.10
N GLU A 267 -15.03 -16.30 -33.83
CA GLU A 267 -15.95 -16.10 -32.70
C GLU A 267 -16.55 -14.69 -32.68
N LEU A 268 -15.78 -13.67 -33.07
CA LEU A 268 -16.28 -12.30 -33.23
C LEU A 268 -17.40 -12.25 -34.28
N THR A 269 -17.16 -12.82 -35.46
CA THR A 269 -18.13 -12.88 -36.57
C THR A 269 -19.40 -13.61 -36.15
N ARG A 270 -19.27 -14.74 -35.45
CA ARG A 270 -20.41 -15.50 -34.90
C ARG A 270 -21.26 -14.66 -33.95
N ARG A 271 -20.63 -13.89 -33.06
CA ARG A 271 -21.34 -13.01 -32.11
C ARG A 271 -22.06 -11.88 -32.83
N VAL A 272 -21.42 -11.27 -33.82
CA VAL A 272 -22.03 -10.23 -34.66
C VAL A 272 -23.26 -10.77 -35.38
N LEU A 273 -23.15 -11.93 -36.04
CA LEU A 273 -24.28 -12.58 -36.69
C LEU A 273 -25.41 -12.88 -35.70
N LYS A 274 -25.11 -13.50 -34.55
CA LYS A 274 -26.10 -13.81 -33.52
C LYS A 274 -26.83 -12.55 -33.00
N ARG A 275 -26.13 -11.43 -32.89
CA ARG A 275 -26.73 -10.15 -32.51
C ARG A 275 -27.63 -9.59 -33.60
N LEU A 276 -27.15 -9.55 -34.85
CA LEU A 276 -27.91 -9.03 -35.98
C LEU A 276 -29.21 -9.82 -36.21
N VAL A 277 -29.13 -11.15 -36.11
CA VAL A 277 -30.30 -12.05 -36.13
C VAL A 277 -31.32 -11.67 -35.04
N LYS A 278 -30.85 -11.35 -33.83
CA LYS A 278 -31.71 -10.99 -32.69
C LYS A 278 -32.32 -9.60 -32.83
N GLU A 279 -31.55 -8.63 -33.33
CA GLU A 279 -31.98 -7.22 -33.42
C GLU A 279 -32.93 -6.94 -34.59
N LYS A 280 -32.97 -7.80 -35.61
CA LYS A 280 -33.83 -7.65 -36.82
C LYS A 280 -33.69 -6.28 -37.50
N ARG A 281 -32.51 -5.66 -37.39
CA ARG A 281 -32.18 -4.35 -37.95
C ARG A 281 -31.59 -4.48 -39.36
N PRO A 282 -31.69 -3.43 -40.20
CA PRO A 282 -31.03 -3.41 -41.50
C PRO A 282 -29.50 -3.49 -41.33
N ILE A 283 -28.88 -4.22 -42.25
CA ILE A 283 -27.44 -4.50 -42.23
C ILE A 283 -26.72 -3.31 -42.86
N THR A 284 -26.12 -2.50 -42.00
CA THR A 284 -25.31 -1.34 -42.38
C THR A 284 -23.98 -1.39 -41.64
N ILE A 285 -22.96 -0.74 -42.19
CA ILE A 285 -21.60 -0.74 -41.63
C ILE A 285 -21.59 -0.28 -40.16
N GLU A 286 -22.40 0.72 -39.81
CA GLU A 286 -22.52 1.24 -38.44
C GLU A 286 -23.08 0.22 -37.45
N ASN A 287 -24.06 -0.59 -37.89
CA ASN A 287 -24.69 -1.61 -37.04
C ASN A 287 -23.83 -2.85 -36.86
N ILE A 288 -22.95 -3.14 -37.82
CA ILE A 288 -21.97 -4.23 -37.73
C ILE A 288 -20.84 -3.85 -36.76
N ARG A 289 -20.40 -2.58 -36.75
CA ARG A 289 -19.28 -2.09 -35.93
C ARG A 289 -19.60 -1.82 -34.46
N LYS A 290 -20.87 -1.50 -34.14
CA LYS A 290 -21.35 -1.41 -32.75
C LYS A 290 -21.17 -2.73 -32.03
#